data_AF-A0A257EGU7-F1
#
_entry.id   AF-A0A257EGU7-F1
#
_cell.length_a   1.000
_cell.length_b   1.000
_cell.length_c   1.000
_cell.angle_alpha   90.00
_cell.angle_beta   90.00
_cell.angle_gamma   90.00
#
_symmetry.space_group_name_H-M   'P 1'
#
loop_
_entity.id
_entity.type
_entity.pdbx_description
1 polymer ?
#
loop_
_entity_poly.entity_id
_entity_poly.type
_entity_poly.pdbx_seq_one_letter_code
_entity_poly.pdbx_strand_id
1 'polypeptide(L)'
;MTCFVIDPTAKTITPVPWDGGLEAIRQVIGFETIDSDEIDANGDRLFFDEKCFIRQTPGVGRFQLDSLAPVAGGGVVVGAGVSASQVTLQALQGRVKFL
;
A
#
# COMPACT_ATOMS: atom_id res chain seq x y z
N MET A 1 -5.16 -15.77 0.48
CA MET A 1 -3.88 -15.25 1.01
C MET A 1 -4.13 -13.99 1.81
N THR A 2 -3.12 -13.36 2.41
CA THR A 2 -3.29 -12.10 3.17
C THR A 2 -2.53 -10.98 2.45
N CYS A 3 -3.20 -9.85 2.26
CA CYS A 3 -2.57 -8.58 1.91
C CYS A 3 -2.72 -7.60 3.06
N PHE A 4 -2.00 -6.48 3.02
CA PHE A 4 -2.16 -5.40 3.98
C PHE A 4 -2.64 -4.14 3.30
N VAL A 5 -3.70 -3.54 3.84
CA VAL A 5 -4.21 -2.25 3.38
C VAL A 5 -3.76 -1.17 4.36
N ILE A 6 -3.07 -0.17 3.83
CA ILE A 6 -2.62 1.01 4.57
C ILE A 6 -3.63 2.12 4.31
N ASP A 7 -4.29 2.59 5.36
CA ASP A 7 -5.17 3.75 5.32
C ASP A 7 -4.54 4.89 6.12
N PRO A 8 -4.00 5.93 5.46
CA PRO A 8 -3.39 7.04 6.17
C PRO A 8 -4.39 8.01 6.79
N THR A 9 -5.66 7.95 6.41
CA THR A 9 -6.73 8.77 7.01
C THR A 9 -7.11 8.19 8.37
N ALA A 10 -7.32 6.87 8.43
CA ALA A 10 -7.56 6.14 9.68
C ALA A 10 -6.29 5.88 10.48
N LYS A 11 -5.11 6.04 9.87
CA LYS A 11 -3.78 5.69 10.42
C LYS A 11 -3.70 4.24 10.85
N THR A 12 -4.21 3.35 9.99
CA THR A 12 -4.27 1.90 10.24
C THR A 12 -3.58 1.10 9.15
N ILE A 13 -3.11 -0.08 9.54
CA ILE A 13 -2.68 -1.13 8.62
C ILE A 13 -3.52 -2.36 8.93
N THR A 14 -4.31 -2.81 7.98
CA THR A 14 -5.29 -3.87 8.19
C THR A 14 -4.93 -5.08 7.35
N PRO A 15 -4.75 -6.28 7.95
CA PRO A 15 -4.66 -7.51 7.18
C PRO A 15 -6.02 -7.83 6.57
N VAL A 16 -6.05 -8.10 5.27
CA VAL A 16 -7.29 -8.41 4.54
C VAL A 16 -7.12 -9.76 3.84
N PRO A 17 -8.11 -10.66 3.94
CA PRO A 17 -8.16 -11.83 3.07
C PRO A 17 -8.14 -11.38 1.61
N TRP A 18 -7.29 -12.02 0.82
CA TRP A 18 -7.05 -11.64 -0.56
C TRP A 18 -7.06 -12.87 -1.46
N ASP A 19 -7.83 -12.79 -2.54
CA ASP A 19 -7.94 -13.77 -3.62
C ASP A 19 -7.95 -13.09 -5.01
N GLY A 20 -7.85 -11.77 -5.06
CA GLY A 20 -7.91 -10.97 -6.29
C GLY A 20 -6.56 -10.81 -7.02
N GLY A 21 -6.63 -10.31 -8.25
CA GLY A 21 -5.46 -9.89 -9.03
C GLY A 21 -5.23 -8.37 -8.97
N LEU A 22 -4.45 -7.86 -9.92
CA LEU A 22 -4.14 -6.43 -10.03
C LEU A 22 -5.40 -5.53 -10.12
N GLU A 23 -6.46 -6.00 -10.77
CA GLU A 23 -7.73 -5.26 -10.87
C GLU A 23 -8.39 -5.03 -9.51
N ALA A 24 -8.32 -6.02 -8.61
CA ALA A 24 -8.84 -5.84 -7.26
C ALA A 24 -7.99 -4.81 -6.49
N ILE A 25 -6.67 -4.76 -6.71
CA ILE A 25 -5.79 -3.76 -6.09
C ILE A 25 -6.21 -2.35 -6.52
N ARG A 26 -6.48 -2.15 -7.81
CA ARG A 26 -6.99 -0.87 -8.35
C ARG A 26 -8.30 -0.46 -7.68
N GLN A 27 -9.21 -1.40 -7.48
CA GLN A 27 -10.50 -1.15 -6.80
C GLN A 27 -10.31 -0.73 -5.34
N VAL A 28 -9.40 -1.37 -4.61
CA VAL A 28 -9.10 -1.02 -3.21
C VAL A 28 -8.44 0.35 -3.10
N ILE A 29 -7.48 0.65 -3.98
CA ILE A 29 -6.81 1.96 -4.04
C ILE A 29 -7.77 3.05 -4.51
N GLY A 30 -8.78 2.68 -5.31
CA GLY A 30 -9.79 3.60 -5.82
C GLY A 30 -9.35 4.39 -7.05
N PHE A 31 -8.28 3.96 -7.73
CA PHE A 31 -7.75 4.62 -8.92
C PHE A 31 -7.46 3.62 -10.04
N GLU A 32 -7.76 4.02 -11.27
CA GLU A 32 -7.54 3.19 -12.47
C GLU A 32 -6.04 2.98 -12.74
N THR A 33 -5.24 4.01 -12.52
CA THR A 33 -3.78 3.99 -12.68
C THR A 33 -3.11 3.79 -11.34
N ILE A 34 -2.39 2.68 -11.19
CA ILE A 34 -1.62 2.36 -10.00
C ILE A 34 -0.17 2.06 -10.38
N ASP A 35 0.74 2.36 -9.48
CA ASP A 35 2.15 1.98 -9.58
C ASP A 35 2.56 1.12 -8.38
N SER A 36 3.76 0.55 -8.42
CA SER A 36 4.28 -0.28 -7.33
C SER A 36 5.76 -0.11 -7.08
N ASP A 37 6.14 -0.02 -5.82
CA ASP A 37 7.53 -0.07 -5.36
C ASP A 37 7.81 -1.36 -4.60
N GLU A 38 9.01 -1.89 -4.78
CA GLU A 38 9.51 -3.00 -3.96
C GLU A 38 9.86 -2.49 -2.56
N ILE A 39 9.39 -3.19 -1.54
CA ILE A 39 9.63 -2.80 -0.15
C ILE A 39 10.68 -3.69 0.51
N ASP A 40 10.95 -4.89 0.01
CA ASP A 40 11.95 -5.77 0.60
C ASP A 40 12.58 -6.75 -0.40
N ALA A 41 13.58 -7.50 0.06
CA ALA A 41 14.27 -8.50 -0.75
C ALA A 41 13.45 -9.78 -1.04
N ASN A 42 12.25 -9.91 -0.46
CA ASN A 42 11.35 -11.03 -0.74
C ASN A 42 10.42 -10.74 -1.92
N GLY A 43 10.51 -9.53 -2.48
CA GLY A 43 9.67 -9.07 -3.59
C GLY A 43 8.28 -8.66 -3.13
N ASP A 44 8.07 -8.38 -1.84
CA ASP A 44 6.87 -7.68 -1.39
C ASP A 44 6.83 -6.29 -2.03
N ARG A 45 5.65 -5.88 -2.48
CA ARG A 45 5.43 -4.62 -3.19
C ARG A 45 4.31 -3.82 -2.57
N LEU A 46 4.53 -2.52 -2.48
CA LEU A 46 3.52 -1.53 -2.14
C LEU A 46 2.91 -0.98 -3.42
N PHE A 47 1.62 -1.19 -3.61
CA PHE A 47 0.82 -0.58 -4.67
C PHE A 47 0.13 0.69 -4.17
N PHE A 48 0.09 1.72 -5.02
CA PHE A 48 -0.49 3.03 -4.72
C PHE A 48 -0.96 3.76 -5.99
N ASP A 49 -1.69 4.87 -5.85
CA ASP A 49 -2.05 5.73 -7.01
C ASP A 49 -0.79 6.31 -7.66
N GLU A 50 -0.60 6.04 -8.95
CA GLU A 50 0.55 6.53 -9.73
C GLU A 50 0.69 8.07 -9.62
N LYS A 51 -0.43 8.77 -9.51
CA LYS A 51 -0.47 10.24 -9.45
C LYS A 51 -0.56 10.79 -8.03
N CYS A 52 -0.29 9.98 -7.00
CA CYS A 52 -0.40 10.37 -5.59
C CYS A 52 0.45 11.61 -5.22
N PHE A 53 1.54 11.87 -5.95
CA PHE A 53 2.40 13.05 -5.74
C PHE A 53 1.81 14.36 -6.27
N ILE A 54 1.02 14.28 -7.34
CA ILE A 54 0.51 15.45 -8.07
C ILE A 54 -0.93 15.77 -7.63
N ARG A 55 -1.71 14.75 -7.30
CA ARG A 55 -3.08 14.92 -6.80
C ARG A 55 -3.05 15.53 -5.40
N GLN A 56 -3.21 16.84 -5.32
CA GLN A 56 -3.50 17.51 -4.05
C GLN A 56 -4.98 17.36 -3.72
N THR A 57 -5.36 16.21 -3.19
CA THR A 57 -6.72 16.00 -2.68
C THR A 57 -6.78 16.48 -1.22
N PRO A 58 -7.48 17.58 -0.91
CA PRO A 58 -7.58 18.08 0.45
C PRO A 58 -8.20 17.03 1.39
N GLY A 59 -7.63 16.88 2.58
CA GLY A 59 -8.14 15.93 3.60
C GLY A 59 -7.73 14.47 3.38
N VAL A 60 -7.00 14.15 2.31
CA VAL A 60 -6.44 12.81 2.11
C VAL A 60 -5.14 12.68 2.90
N GLY A 61 -5.11 11.70 3.82
CA GLY A 61 -3.93 11.40 4.62
C GLY A 61 -2.73 10.96 3.75
N ARG A 62 -1.54 11.07 4.33
CA ARG A 62 -0.31 10.56 3.71
C ARG A 62 0.38 9.56 4.62
N PHE A 63 1.12 8.65 4.02
CA PHE A 63 2.05 7.78 4.74
C PHE A 63 3.38 7.68 3.99
N GLN A 64 4.40 7.27 4.71
CA GLN A 64 5.71 6.95 4.18
C GLN A 64 6.10 5.56 4.67
N LEU A 65 6.58 4.71 3.77
CA LEU A 65 7.12 3.40 4.10
C LEU A 65 8.64 3.48 3.93
N ASP A 66 9.38 3.31 5.03
CA ASP A 66 10.83 3.47 5.07
C ASP A 66 11.31 4.80 4.44
N SER A 67 12.13 4.72 3.39
CA SER A 67 12.67 5.85 2.65
C SER A 67 11.94 6.12 1.33
N LEU A 68 10.84 5.41 1.04
CA LEU A 68 10.04 5.68 -0.16
C LEU A 68 9.46 7.10 -0.11
N ALA A 69 9.12 7.63 -1.28
CA ALA A 69 8.48 8.93 -1.35
C ALA A 69 7.08 8.86 -0.67
N PRO A 70 6.66 9.91 0.06
CA PRO A 70 5.37 9.89 0.75
C PRO A 70 4.18 9.69 -0.20
N VAL A 71 3.38 8.67 0.06
CA VAL A 71 2.20 8.31 -0.71
C VAL A 71 0.98 9.03 -0.14
N ALA A 72 0.20 9.67 -1.02
CA ALA A 72 -1.11 10.20 -0.68
C ALA A 72 -2.21 9.18 -0.98
N GLY A 73 -3.15 9.03 -0.05
CA GLY A 73 -4.22 8.04 -0.17
C GLY A 73 -3.79 6.64 0.28
N GLY A 74 -4.66 5.66 0.03
CA GLY A 74 -4.45 4.29 0.48
C GLY A 74 -3.34 3.57 -0.30
N GLY A 75 -2.75 2.58 0.34
CA GLY A 75 -1.79 1.66 -0.29
C GLY A 75 -2.09 0.21 0.03
N VAL A 76 -1.64 -0.71 -0.83
CA VAL A 76 -1.84 -2.15 -0.65
C VAL A 76 -0.49 -2.86 -0.75
N VAL A 77 -0.13 -3.63 0.27
CA VAL A 77 1.07 -4.47 0.28
C VAL A 77 0.70 -5.92 -0.04
N VAL A 78 1.33 -6.48 -1.06
CA VAL A 78 1.21 -7.88 -1.49
C VAL A 78 2.59 -8.47 -1.80
N GLY A 79 2.68 -9.80 -1.76
CA GLY A 79 3.87 -10.52 -2.17
C GLY A 79 4.12 -10.49 -3.67
N ALA A 80 5.30 -10.93 -4.07
CA ALA A 80 5.75 -10.98 -5.46
C ALA A 80 4.70 -11.64 -6.37
N GLY A 81 4.41 -11.01 -7.51
CA GLY A 81 3.40 -11.51 -8.46
C GLY A 81 1.96 -11.48 -7.93
N VAL A 82 1.65 -10.57 -6.98
CA VAL A 82 0.34 -10.50 -6.30
C VAL A 82 0.07 -11.80 -5.53
N SER A 83 1.06 -12.23 -4.75
CA SER A 83 0.99 -13.41 -3.87
C SER A 83 0.88 -13.02 -2.38
N ALA A 84 0.88 -14.01 -1.50
CA ALA A 84 0.81 -13.77 -0.06
C ALA A 84 2.02 -12.97 0.39
N SER A 85 1.79 -11.87 1.09
CA SER A 85 2.89 -11.04 1.57
C SER A 85 3.75 -11.80 2.58
N GLN A 86 5.07 -11.66 2.49
CA GLN A 86 6.02 -12.30 3.41
C GLN A 86 6.30 -11.41 4.61
N VAL A 87 6.19 -10.08 4.46
CA VAL A 87 6.28 -9.15 5.58
C VAL A 87 5.13 -9.39 6.56
N THR A 88 5.43 -9.35 7.85
CA THR A 88 4.40 -9.47 8.89
C THR A 88 3.73 -8.12 9.14
N LEU A 89 2.50 -8.14 9.67
CA LEU A 89 1.80 -6.92 10.07
C LEU A 89 2.65 -6.06 11.03
N GLN A 90 3.29 -6.70 12.02
CA GLN A 90 4.11 -6.00 13.01
C GLN A 90 5.33 -5.34 12.37
N ALA A 91 6.01 -6.04 11.46
CA ALA A 91 7.15 -5.46 10.74
C ALA A 91 6.70 -4.27 9.88
N LEU A 92 5.58 -4.39 9.18
CA LEU A 92 5.04 -3.30 8.36
C LEU A 92 4.63 -2.08 9.20
N GLN A 93 3.99 -2.31 10.36
CA GLN A 93 3.66 -1.25 11.33
C GLN A 93 4.89 -0.50 11.85
N GLY A 94 6.02 -1.18 12.03
CA GLY A 94 7.28 -0.55 12.43
C GLY A 94 7.96 0.27 11.33
N ARG A 95 7.56 0.08 10.06
CA ARG A 95 8.16 0.69 8.86
C ARG A 95 7.34 1.85 8.30
N VAL A 96 6.03 1.85 8.56
CA VAL A 96 5.10 2.87 8.08
C VAL A 96 5.03 4.03 9.06
N LYS A 97 5.23 5.24 8.54
CA LYS A 97 5.01 6.51 9.22
C LYS A 97 3.82 7.23 8.61
N PHE A 98 2.76 7.42 9.38
CA PHE A 98 1.64 8.29 9.00
C PHE A 98 2.01 9.76 9.21
N LEU A 99 1.70 10.60 8.21
CA LEU A 99 2.04 12.02 8.19
C LEU A 99 0.85 12.91 8.57
#